data_AF-A0A951ZDW8-F1
#
_entry.id   AF-A0A951ZDW8-F1
#
_cell.length_a   1.000
_cell.length_b   1.000
_cell.length_c   1.000
_cell.angle_alpha   90.00
_cell.angle_beta   90.00
_cell.angle_gamma   90.00
#
_symmetry.space_group_name_H-M   'P 1'
#
loop_
_entity.id
_entity.type
_entity.pdbx_description
1 polymer ?
#
loop_
_entity_poly.entity_id
_entity_poly.type
_entity_poly.pdbx_seq_one_letter_code
_entity_poly.pdbx_strand_id
1 'polypeptide(L)'
;MSAIRQQVQALYSAWLWGDVPGAEEARRYLLGRHTGGRGIAREVALTSGIGYVPAAPDGGGAAHALAPAMAQQGATERELREVSVVCAEAGTTGTQDFPPGGGYLVFPIRAITGDILGFKYRAVPGIARADGLRYTGTSGGMGGAMFGWERWTDADRRVIAVEGEIDQLSIETVRLKVPGLPRPLAWYGKELTDERLRFLDGRVAHVLLALDADGGGWDCGGGGVFGWRGGGGGGGGAPRNASLRSQTGPGGHPASGAAPPEGAGPQRCAHAWLA
;
A
#
# COMPACT_ATOMS: atom_id res chain seq x y z
N MET A 1 -13.35 -17.98 -6.66
CA MET A 1 -13.00 -16.55 -6.86
C MET A 1 -11.51 -16.25 -6.72
N SER A 2 -10.78 -16.81 -5.74
CA SER A 2 -9.32 -16.60 -5.61
C SER A 2 -8.54 -16.94 -6.90
N ALA A 3 -8.92 -18.02 -7.61
CA ALA A 3 -8.27 -18.45 -8.85
C ALA A 3 -8.26 -17.39 -9.97
N ILE A 4 -9.39 -16.71 -10.24
CA ILE A 4 -9.45 -15.67 -11.30
C ILE A 4 -8.53 -14.49 -10.96
N ARG A 5 -8.50 -14.04 -9.70
CA ARG A 5 -7.57 -12.96 -9.29
C ARG A 5 -6.11 -13.38 -9.40
N GLN A 6 -5.78 -14.64 -9.11
CA GLN A 6 -4.44 -15.17 -9.31
C GLN A 6 -4.04 -15.18 -10.79
N GLN A 7 -4.94 -15.60 -11.68
CA GLN A 7 -4.70 -15.55 -13.13
C GLN A 7 -4.50 -14.11 -13.63
N VAL A 8 -5.33 -13.17 -13.19
CA VAL A 8 -5.19 -11.74 -13.50
C VAL A 8 -3.85 -11.19 -13.00
N GLN A 9 -3.45 -11.53 -11.76
CA GLN A 9 -2.16 -11.12 -11.21
C GLN A 9 -0.99 -11.68 -12.03
N ALA A 10 -1.06 -12.95 -12.42
CA ALA A 10 -0.05 -13.59 -13.27
C ALA A 10 0.07 -12.88 -14.63
N LEU A 11 -1.06 -12.53 -15.24
CA LEU A 11 -1.09 -11.78 -16.49
C LEU A 11 -0.49 -10.37 -16.36
N TYR A 12 -0.83 -9.61 -15.31
CA TYR A 12 -0.21 -8.31 -15.06
C TYR A 12 1.30 -8.42 -14.83
N SER A 13 1.74 -9.48 -14.13
CA SER A 13 3.18 -9.72 -13.95
C SER A 13 3.85 -10.04 -15.29
N ALA A 14 3.23 -10.89 -16.11
CA ALA A 14 3.73 -11.19 -17.45
C ALA A 14 3.83 -9.93 -18.32
N TRP A 15 2.86 -9.01 -18.23
CA TRP A 15 2.94 -7.71 -18.92
C TRP A 15 4.06 -6.82 -18.40
N LEU A 16 4.29 -6.72 -17.08
CA LEU A 16 5.40 -5.91 -16.54
C LEU A 16 6.76 -6.42 -17.02
N TRP A 17 6.92 -7.73 -17.16
CA TRP A 17 8.20 -8.36 -17.47
C TRP A 17 8.37 -8.75 -18.94
N GLY A 18 7.31 -8.64 -19.73
CA GLY A 18 7.30 -8.91 -21.17
C GLY A 18 7.57 -7.69 -22.03
N ASP A 19 7.29 -7.87 -23.32
CA ASP A 19 7.40 -6.84 -24.35
C ASP A 19 6.01 -6.34 -24.73
N VAL A 20 5.44 -5.49 -23.88
CA VAL A 20 4.18 -4.79 -24.14
C VAL A 20 4.40 -3.27 -24.05
N PRO A 21 3.63 -2.45 -24.77
CA PRO A 21 3.80 -1.01 -24.77
C PRO A 21 3.84 -0.41 -23.36
N GLY A 22 4.89 0.38 -23.07
CA GLY A 22 5.10 1.07 -21.79
C GLY A 22 5.67 0.20 -20.65
N ALA A 23 5.86 -1.11 -20.86
CA ALA A 23 6.44 -1.96 -19.82
C ALA A 23 7.91 -1.63 -19.52
N GLU A 24 8.69 -1.20 -20.52
CA GLU A 24 10.08 -0.78 -20.29
C GLU A 24 10.15 0.46 -19.40
N GLU A 25 9.34 1.48 -19.69
CA GLU A 25 9.20 2.70 -18.88
C GLU A 25 8.73 2.36 -17.45
N ALA A 26 7.77 1.45 -17.31
CA ALA A 26 7.29 0.98 -16.00
C ALA A 26 8.40 0.29 -15.20
N ARG A 27 9.19 -0.59 -15.83
CA ARG A 27 10.38 -1.20 -15.21
C ARG A 27 11.43 -0.16 -14.87
N ARG A 28 11.70 0.81 -15.75
CA ARG A 28 12.65 1.90 -15.52
C ARG A 28 12.24 2.74 -14.32
N TYR A 29 10.95 3.06 -14.20
CA TYR A 29 10.40 3.77 -13.05
C TYR A 29 10.48 2.95 -11.75
N LEU A 30 10.21 1.65 -11.79
CA LEU A 30 10.25 0.80 -10.60
C LEU A 30 11.68 0.49 -10.13
N LEU A 31 12.57 0.16 -11.06
CA LEU A 31 13.91 -0.38 -10.78
C LEU A 31 15.01 0.68 -10.81
N GLY A 32 14.84 1.76 -11.56
CA GLY A 32 15.90 2.75 -11.77
C GLY A 32 16.18 3.57 -10.51
N ARG A 33 17.32 3.39 -9.86
CA ARG A 33 17.72 4.24 -8.70
C ARG A 33 18.35 5.56 -9.12
N HIS A 34 19.17 5.52 -10.17
CA HIS A 34 19.98 6.67 -10.61
C HIS A 34 19.31 7.51 -11.70
N THR A 35 18.17 7.04 -12.22
CA THR A 35 17.42 7.67 -13.30
C THR A 35 16.09 8.26 -12.81
N GLY A 36 15.98 8.56 -11.51
CA GLY A 36 14.77 9.13 -10.91
C GLY A 36 13.61 8.14 -10.69
N GLY A 37 13.86 6.83 -10.78
CA GLY A 37 12.88 5.80 -10.40
C GLY A 37 12.92 5.47 -8.90
N ARG A 38 12.34 4.32 -8.53
CA ARG A 38 12.14 3.90 -7.14
C ARG A 38 13.24 3.01 -6.58
N GLY A 39 14.14 2.50 -7.42
CA GLY A 39 15.26 1.68 -6.97
C GLY A 39 14.87 0.35 -6.30
N ILE A 40 13.69 -0.18 -6.60
CA ILE A 40 13.22 -1.46 -6.07
C ILE A 40 14.02 -2.60 -6.72
N ALA A 41 14.51 -3.55 -5.92
CA ALA A 41 15.20 -4.71 -6.47
C ALA A 41 14.24 -5.58 -7.30
N ARG A 42 14.72 -6.08 -8.43
CA ARG A 42 13.92 -6.91 -9.34
C ARG A 42 13.30 -8.13 -8.64
N GLU A 43 14.07 -8.79 -7.79
CA GLU A 43 13.60 -9.95 -7.02
C GLU A 43 12.50 -9.60 -6.02
N VAL A 44 12.55 -8.41 -5.40
CA VAL A 44 11.47 -7.92 -4.53
C VAL A 44 10.20 -7.67 -5.35
N ALA A 45 10.32 -7.02 -6.51
CA ALA A 45 9.18 -6.76 -7.39
C ALA A 45 8.54 -8.07 -7.90
N LEU A 46 9.35 -9.05 -8.29
CA LEU A 46 8.90 -10.37 -8.72
C LEU A 46 8.19 -11.13 -7.59
N THR A 47 8.80 -11.21 -6.41
CA THR A 47 8.23 -11.95 -5.26
C THR A 47 7.00 -11.28 -4.67
N SER A 48 6.90 -9.95 -4.72
CA SER A 48 5.68 -9.22 -4.38
C SER A 48 4.56 -9.37 -5.41
N GLY A 49 4.85 -9.98 -6.57
CA GLY A 49 3.86 -10.18 -7.61
C GLY A 49 3.39 -8.87 -8.26
N ILE A 50 4.26 -7.85 -8.29
CA ILE A 50 3.97 -6.58 -8.94
C ILE A 50 3.75 -6.84 -10.43
N GLY A 51 2.74 -6.18 -10.96
CA GLY A 51 2.40 -6.23 -12.37
C GLY A 51 2.32 -4.85 -13.01
N TYR A 52 1.94 -4.85 -14.27
CA TYR A 52 1.74 -3.66 -15.08
C TYR A 52 0.50 -3.83 -15.90
N VAL A 53 -0.14 -2.71 -16.18
CA VAL A 53 -1.30 -2.61 -17.02
C VAL A 53 -0.94 -1.67 -18.18
N PRO A 54 -0.91 -2.16 -19.43
CA PRO A 54 -0.55 -1.34 -20.58
C PRO A 54 -1.59 -0.25 -20.84
N ALA A 55 -1.14 0.88 -21.36
CA ALA A 55 -2.04 1.93 -21.86
C ALA A 55 -2.71 1.46 -23.16
N ALA A 56 -4.01 1.70 -23.31
CA ALA A 56 -4.69 1.37 -24.56
C ALA A 56 -4.48 2.49 -25.60
N PRO A 57 -4.23 2.16 -26.88
CA PRO A 57 -3.98 3.15 -27.93
C PRO A 57 -5.13 4.15 -28.12
N ASP A 58 -6.36 3.69 -27.96
CA ASP A 58 -7.60 4.45 -28.15
C ASP A 58 -8.10 5.12 -26.86
N GLY A 59 -7.41 4.90 -25.74
CA GLY A 59 -7.88 5.34 -24.42
C GLY A 59 -8.96 4.45 -23.82
N GLY A 60 -9.26 3.29 -24.42
CA GLY A 60 -10.01 2.23 -23.77
C GLY A 60 -9.35 1.92 -22.43
N GLY A 61 -10.13 1.79 -21.36
CA GLY A 61 -9.58 1.41 -20.06
C GLY A 61 -8.76 0.13 -20.17
N ALA A 62 -7.95 -0.19 -19.17
CA ALA A 62 -7.20 -1.43 -19.19
C ALA A 62 -8.05 -2.72 -19.21
N ALA A 63 -9.37 -2.60 -18.99
CA ALA A 63 -10.35 -3.62 -19.29
C ALA A 63 -10.28 -4.07 -20.76
N HIS A 64 -9.95 -3.14 -21.69
CA HIS A 64 -9.83 -3.42 -23.11
C HIS A 64 -8.71 -4.43 -23.41
N ALA A 65 -7.58 -4.36 -22.69
CA ALA A 65 -6.49 -5.34 -22.84
C ALA A 65 -6.74 -6.60 -22.01
N LEU A 66 -7.32 -6.45 -20.81
CA LEU A 66 -7.51 -7.55 -19.86
C LEU A 66 -8.57 -8.56 -20.30
N ALA A 67 -9.76 -8.09 -20.69
CA ALA A 67 -10.87 -8.99 -20.96
C ALA A 67 -10.57 -9.99 -22.11
N PRO A 68 -10.01 -9.56 -23.27
CA PRO A 68 -9.66 -10.51 -24.33
C PRO A 68 -8.57 -11.50 -23.91
N ALA A 69 -7.54 -11.05 -23.18
CA ALA A 69 -6.45 -11.90 -22.72
C ALA A 69 -6.91 -12.95 -21.69
N MET A 70 -7.84 -12.58 -20.81
CA MET A 70 -8.45 -13.48 -19.83
C MET A 70 -9.49 -14.42 -20.46
N ALA A 71 -10.21 -13.97 -21.49
CA ALA A 71 -11.14 -14.82 -22.25
C ALA A 71 -10.39 -15.97 -22.97
N GLN A 72 -9.18 -15.72 -23.46
CA GLN A 72 -8.30 -16.78 -24.01
C GLN A 72 -7.89 -17.82 -22.96
N GLN A 73 -7.99 -17.49 -21.67
CA GLN A 73 -7.75 -18.39 -20.54
C GLN A 73 -9.04 -19.00 -19.97
N GLY A 74 -10.18 -18.79 -20.65
CA GLY A 74 -11.47 -19.33 -20.26
C GLY A 74 -12.26 -18.51 -19.24
N ALA A 75 -11.78 -17.33 -18.86
CA ALA A 75 -12.53 -16.46 -17.94
C ALA A 75 -13.68 -15.76 -18.66
N THR A 76 -14.83 -15.71 -18.00
CA THR A 76 -16.01 -14.98 -18.48
C THR A 76 -15.97 -13.52 -18.04
N GLU A 77 -16.65 -12.64 -18.79
CA GLU A 77 -16.78 -11.23 -18.40
C GLU A 77 -17.45 -11.07 -17.02
N ARG A 78 -18.43 -11.92 -16.71
CA ARG A 78 -19.07 -11.98 -15.40
C ARG A 78 -18.06 -12.20 -14.28
N GLU A 79 -17.17 -13.18 -14.44
CA GLU A 79 -16.12 -13.47 -13.44
C GLU A 79 -15.14 -12.30 -13.27
N LEU A 80 -14.80 -11.60 -14.35
CA LEU A 80 -13.93 -10.42 -14.29
C LEU A 80 -14.62 -9.23 -13.60
N ARG A 81 -15.92 -9.05 -13.81
CA ARG A 81 -16.73 -8.06 -13.09
C ARG A 81 -16.86 -8.40 -11.60
N GLU A 82 -17.08 -9.67 -11.27
CA GLU A 82 -17.17 -10.16 -9.88
C GLU A 82 -15.88 -9.94 -9.07
N VAL A 83 -14.73 -9.84 -9.72
CA VAL A 83 -13.45 -9.53 -9.07
C VAL A 83 -13.02 -8.06 -9.21
N SER A 84 -13.91 -7.19 -9.71
CA SER A 84 -13.71 -5.74 -9.87
C SER A 84 -12.47 -5.36 -10.70
N VAL A 85 -12.16 -6.12 -11.77
CA VAL A 85 -11.06 -5.79 -12.70
C VAL A 85 -11.53 -5.31 -14.07
N VAL A 86 -12.84 -5.22 -14.25
CA VAL A 86 -13.51 -4.62 -15.42
C VAL A 86 -14.65 -3.76 -14.89
N CYS A 87 -14.78 -2.53 -15.41
CA CYS A 87 -15.86 -1.63 -15.03
C CYS A 87 -17.22 -2.20 -15.44
N ALA A 88 -18.24 -1.95 -14.63
CA ALA A 88 -19.61 -2.09 -15.09
C ALA A 88 -19.92 -1.02 -16.17
N GLU A 89 -20.95 -1.26 -16.99
CA GLU A 89 -21.30 -0.36 -18.10
C GLU A 89 -21.51 1.08 -17.60
N ALA A 90 -21.17 2.06 -18.45
CA ALA A 90 -21.35 3.47 -18.14
C ALA A 90 -22.81 3.74 -17.72
N GLY A 91 -23.03 4.14 -16.46
CA GLY A 91 -24.35 4.44 -15.91
C GLY A 91 -24.78 3.55 -14.74
N THR A 92 -24.11 2.43 -14.48
CA THR A 92 -24.31 1.71 -13.20
C THR A 92 -23.50 2.37 -12.09
N THR A 93 -24.15 2.83 -11.04
CA THR A 93 -23.59 3.57 -9.88
C THR A 93 -22.70 2.71 -8.95
N GLY A 94 -22.14 1.61 -9.44
CA GLY A 94 -21.10 0.86 -8.74
C GLY A 94 -19.78 1.61 -8.82
N THR A 95 -19.03 1.66 -7.73
CA THR A 95 -17.73 2.33 -7.61
C THR A 95 -16.85 2.03 -8.84
N GLN A 96 -16.35 3.09 -9.49
CA GLN A 96 -15.38 2.95 -10.58
C GLN A 96 -14.06 2.44 -10.01
N ASP A 97 -13.93 1.12 -9.89
CA ASP A 97 -12.81 0.45 -9.21
C ASP A 97 -11.58 0.27 -10.12
N PHE A 98 -11.66 0.66 -11.39
CA PHE A 98 -10.64 0.34 -12.37
C PHE A 98 -10.18 1.57 -13.18
N PRO A 99 -8.86 1.85 -13.25
CA PRO A 99 -8.38 3.07 -13.88
C PRO A 99 -8.67 3.14 -15.38
N PRO A 100 -9.17 4.29 -15.87
CA PRO A 100 -9.27 4.54 -17.30
C PRO A 100 -7.87 4.68 -17.94
N GLY A 101 -7.74 4.28 -19.20
CA GLY A 101 -6.56 4.56 -20.04
C GLY A 101 -5.28 3.74 -19.81
N GLY A 102 -5.17 2.94 -18.75
CA GLY A 102 -3.98 2.10 -18.50
C GLY A 102 -2.69 2.90 -18.22
N GLY A 103 -1.54 2.21 -18.19
CA GLY A 103 -0.25 2.82 -17.82
C GLY A 103 0.05 2.79 -16.31
N TYR A 104 -0.43 1.77 -15.60
CA TYR A 104 -0.32 1.67 -14.15
C TYR A 104 0.55 0.49 -13.72
N LEU A 105 1.37 0.69 -12.69
CA LEU A 105 1.86 -0.43 -11.88
C LEU A 105 0.71 -0.99 -11.05
N VAL A 106 0.67 -2.32 -10.91
CA VAL A 106 -0.35 -3.04 -10.17
C VAL A 106 0.25 -3.72 -8.95
N PHE A 107 -0.32 -3.43 -7.78
CA PHE A 107 0.07 -4.02 -6.51
C PHE A 107 -1.07 -4.93 -6.04
N PRO A 108 -0.84 -6.25 -5.92
CA PRO A 108 -1.87 -7.14 -5.38
C PRO A 108 -2.16 -6.79 -3.92
N ILE A 109 -3.45 -6.71 -3.59
CA ILE A 109 -3.94 -6.59 -2.23
C ILE A 109 -4.19 -8.01 -1.74
N ARG A 110 -3.44 -8.45 -0.73
CA ARG A 110 -3.56 -9.81 -0.21
C ARG A 110 -4.19 -9.80 1.18
N ALA A 111 -5.05 -10.79 1.40
CA ALA A 111 -5.46 -11.21 2.72
C ALA A 111 -4.25 -11.78 3.48
N ILE A 112 -4.42 -11.90 4.79
CA ILE A 112 -3.47 -12.58 5.67
C ILE A 112 -3.24 -14.04 5.26
N THR A 113 -4.24 -14.68 4.67
CA THR A 113 -4.15 -16.05 4.12
C THR A 113 -3.32 -16.14 2.83
N GLY A 114 -2.90 -15.00 2.25
CA GLY A 114 -2.21 -14.90 0.98
C GLY A 114 -3.14 -14.76 -0.24
N ASP A 115 -4.45 -14.97 -0.05
CA ASP A 115 -5.46 -14.78 -1.10
C ASP A 115 -5.47 -13.35 -1.61
N ILE A 116 -5.62 -13.17 -2.92
CA ILE A 116 -5.75 -11.85 -3.52
C ILE A 116 -7.18 -11.36 -3.28
N LEU A 117 -7.31 -10.26 -2.56
CA LEU A 117 -8.57 -9.55 -2.33
C LEU A 117 -8.88 -8.57 -3.46
N GLY A 118 -7.82 -8.00 -4.05
CA GLY A 118 -7.94 -6.91 -5.01
C GLY A 118 -6.60 -6.44 -5.56
N PHE A 119 -6.63 -5.28 -6.19
CA PHE A 119 -5.46 -4.61 -6.74
C PHE A 119 -5.50 -3.12 -6.43
N LYS A 120 -4.32 -2.57 -6.18
CA LYS A 120 -4.07 -1.13 -6.11
C LYS A 120 -3.26 -0.72 -7.33
N TYR A 121 -3.59 0.43 -7.90
CA TYR A 121 -2.96 0.92 -9.11
C TYR A 121 -2.15 2.19 -8.82
N ARG A 122 -0.97 2.29 -9.41
CA ARG A 122 -0.12 3.49 -9.35
C ARG A 122 0.23 3.95 -10.74
N ALA A 123 -0.08 5.20 -11.04
CA ALA A 123 0.26 5.82 -12.32
C ALA A 123 1.78 5.78 -12.54
N VAL A 124 2.21 5.34 -13.73
CA VAL A 124 3.60 5.48 -14.16
C VAL A 124 3.79 6.86 -14.78
N PRO A 125 4.70 7.71 -14.26
CA PRO A 125 4.95 9.03 -14.83
C PRO A 125 5.29 8.97 -16.32
N GLY A 126 4.63 9.80 -17.12
CA GLY A 126 4.84 9.86 -18.57
C GLY A 126 4.12 8.78 -19.39
N ILE A 127 3.41 7.84 -18.74
CA ILE A 127 2.60 6.83 -19.44
C ILE A 127 1.13 6.96 -19.10
N ALA A 128 0.79 6.97 -17.81
CA ALA A 128 -0.60 7.06 -17.37
C ALA A 128 -1.20 8.38 -17.83
N ARG A 129 -2.45 8.33 -18.33
CA ARG A 129 -3.17 9.55 -18.72
C ARG A 129 -3.35 10.45 -17.49
N ALA A 130 -3.02 11.73 -17.68
CA ALA A 130 -2.84 12.72 -16.63
C ALA A 130 -4.16 13.25 -16.05
N ASP A 131 -5.00 12.39 -15.48
CA ASP A 131 -6.09 12.85 -14.60
C ASP A 131 -5.59 13.33 -13.22
N GLY A 132 -4.27 13.27 -12.99
CA GLY A 132 -3.61 13.78 -11.79
C GLY A 132 -3.70 12.84 -10.59
N LEU A 133 -4.39 11.70 -10.71
CA LEU A 133 -4.50 10.73 -9.63
C LEU A 133 -3.25 9.85 -9.56
N ARG A 134 -2.46 10.03 -8.49
CA ARG A 134 -1.28 9.19 -8.20
C ARG A 134 -1.66 7.74 -7.90
N TYR A 135 -2.87 7.53 -7.40
CA TYR A 135 -3.45 6.23 -7.08
C TYR A 135 -4.90 6.21 -7.56
N THR A 136 -5.31 5.11 -8.18
CA THR A 136 -6.67 4.93 -8.69
C THR A 136 -7.26 3.66 -8.09
N GLY A 137 -8.32 3.82 -7.31
CA GLY A 137 -9.18 2.72 -6.83
C GLY A 137 -8.52 1.62 -6.00
N THR A 138 -9.36 0.79 -5.39
CA THR A 138 -9.00 -0.54 -4.92
C THR A 138 -10.12 -1.49 -5.29
N SER A 139 -9.81 -2.55 -6.02
CA SER A 139 -10.81 -3.54 -6.39
C SER A 139 -11.05 -4.52 -5.23
N GLY A 140 -11.81 -4.12 -4.21
CA GLY A 140 -12.17 -4.99 -3.08
C GLY A 140 -11.91 -4.40 -1.68
N GLY A 141 -12.45 -5.06 -0.66
CA GLY A 141 -12.32 -4.62 0.73
C GLY A 141 -10.88 -4.70 1.24
N MET A 142 -10.33 -3.56 1.67
CA MET A 142 -9.00 -3.48 2.31
C MET A 142 -9.02 -3.84 3.82
N GLY A 143 -10.17 -4.24 4.36
CA GLY A 143 -10.34 -4.51 5.79
C GLY A 143 -9.36 -5.58 6.27
N GLY A 144 -8.38 -5.19 7.08
CA GLY A 144 -7.34 -6.08 7.60
C GLY A 144 -6.17 -6.42 6.68
N ALA A 145 -6.15 -5.97 5.42
CA ALA A 145 -5.03 -6.25 4.52
C ALA A 145 -3.78 -5.42 4.90
N MET A 146 -2.61 -6.05 4.86
CA MET A 146 -1.29 -5.42 5.04
C MET A 146 -0.33 -5.94 3.96
N PHE A 147 0.21 -5.04 3.15
CA PHE A 147 1.13 -5.39 2.08
C PHE A 147 2.43 -5.95 2.66
N GLY A 148 2.86 -7.11 2.15
CA GLY A 148 4.07 -7.81 2.61
C GLY A 148 3.82 -8.83 3.72
N TRP A 149 2.61 -8.88 4.28
CA TRP A 149 2.24 -9.85 5.31
C TRP A 149 2.26 -11.29 4.80
N GLU A 150 1.95 -11.52 3.52
CA GLU A 150 1.96 -12.85 2.91
C GLU A 150 3.33 -13.55 2.97
N ARG A 151 4.39 -12.81 3.25
CA ARG A 151 5.75 -13.33 3.40
C ARG A 151 6.20 -13.45 4.86
N TRP A 152 5.31 -13.12 5.80
CA TRP A 152 5.56 -13.22 7.23
C TRP A 152 5.90 -14.66 7.64
N THR A 153 6.83 -14.78 8.58
CA THR A 153 7.17 -16.04 9.23
C THR A 153 7.20 -15.83 10.75
N ASP A 154 7.03 -16.88 11.54
CA ASP A 154 7.06 -16.78 13.01
C ASP A 154 8.41 -16.24 13.55
N ALA A 155 9.48 -16.35 12.75
CA ALA A 155 10.79 -15.77 13.05
C ALA A 155 10.81 -14.23 12.94
N ASP A 156 9.87 -13.63 12.21
CA ASP A 156 9.84 -12.20 11.94
C ASP A 156 9.26 -11.36 13.10
N ARG A 157 9.52 -11.68 14.38
CA ARG A 157 8.95 -11.04 15.58
C ARG A 157 9.02 -9.49 15.67
N ARG A 158 9.68 -8.81 14.74
CA ARG A 158 9.80 -7.35 14.66
C ARG A 158 9.34 -6.88 13.28
N VAL A 159 8.55 -5.81 13.23
CA VAL A 159 8.09 -5.19 11.97
C VAL A 159 8.49 -3.72 11.88
N ILE A 160 8.66 -3.25 10.64
CA ILE A 160 8.65 -1.83 10.30
C ILE A 160 7.34 -1.54 9.59
N ALA A 161 6.46 -0.78 10.21
CA ALA A 161 5.22 -0.35 9.61
C ALA A 161 5.43 0.98 8.86
N VAL A 162 4.98 1.02 7.62
CA VAL A 162 5.04 2.18 6.72
C VAL A 162 3.68 2.44 6.08
N GLU A 163 3.50 3.60 5.45
CA GLU A 163 2.22 4.00 4.89
C GLU A 163 1.93 3.35 3.52
N GLY A 164 2.94 3.38 2.64
CA GLY A 164 2.83 2.99 1.24
C GLY A 164 3.54 1.69 0.89
N GLU A 165 3.04 1.00 -0.14
CA GLU A 165 3.63 -0.25 -0.65
C GLU A 165 5.04 0.00 -1.20
N ILE A 166 5.29 1.20 -1.72
CA ILE A 166 6.61 1.56 -2.28
C ILE A 166 7.66 1.70 -1.19
N ASP A 167 7.30 2.24 -0.04
CA ASP A 167 8.21 2.34 1.11
C ASP A 167 8.49 0.93 1.65
N GLN A 168 7.46 0.08 1.69
CA GLN A 168 7.60 -1.33 2.08
C GLN A 168 8.58 -2.04 1.15
N LEU A 169 8.41 -1.91 -0.16
CA LEU A 169 9.28 -2.52 -1.17
C LEU A 169 10.71 -1.97 -1.12
N SER A 170 10.85 -0.68 -0.81
CA SER A 170 12.15 -0.03 -0.69
C SER A 170 12.91 -0.57 0.51
N ILE A 171 12.24 -0.73 1.65
CA ILE A 171 12.84 -1.34 2.85
C ILE A 171 13.11 -2.83 2.61
N GLU A 172 12.22 -3.55 1.92
CA GLU A 172 12.47 -4.96 1.56
C GLU A 172 13.70 -5.08 0.66
N THR A 173 13.90 -4.12 -0.26
CA THR A 173 15.10 -4.02 -1.10
C THR A 173 16.38 -3.84 -0.27
N VAL A 174 16.32 -3.04 0.81
CA VAL A 174 17.44 -2.87 1.74
C VAL A 174 17.65 -4.12 2.59
N ARG A 175 16.57 -4.78 3.02
CA ARG A 175 16.59 -5.98 3.87
C ARG A 175 17.36 -7.14 3.22
N LEU A 176 17.30 -7.27 1.89
CA LEU A 176 18.12 -8.24 1.14
C LEU A 176 19.62 -8.09 1.38
N LYS A 177 20.08 -6.88 1.73
CA LYS A 177 21.49 -6.55 1.94
C LYS A 177 21.88 -6.38 3.40
N VAL A 178 20.88 -6.28 4.29
CA VAL A 178 21.08 -6.00 5.72
C VAL A 178 20.43 -7.12 6.53
N PRO A 179 21.18 -8.20 6.84
CA PRO A 179 20.68 -9.29 7.66
C PRO A 179 20.13 -8.79 8.99
N GLY A 180 19.00 -9.36 9.41
CA GLY A 180 18.37 -9.01 10.69
C GLY A 180 17.56 -7.71 10.69
N LEU A 181 17.47 -6.99 9.56
CA LEU A 181 16.53 -5.88 9.43
C LEU A 181 15.08 -6.41 9.59
N PRO A 182 14.26 -5.78 10.44
CA PRO A 182 12.88 -6.23 10.65
C PRO A 182 12.06 -6.18 9.35
N ARG A 183 11.01 -7.01 9.27
CA ARG A 183 10.20 -7.11 8.05
C ARG A 183 9.32 -5.86 7.88
N PRO A 184 9.33 -5.20 6.71
CA PRO A 184 8.45 -4.07 6.47
C PRO A 184 7.03 -4.51 6.10
N LEU A 185 6.02 -3.77 6.57
CA LEU A 185 4.60 -3.94 6.27
C LEU A 185 3.98 -2.58 5.91
N ALA A 186 3.13 -2.52 4.87
CA ALA A 186 2.40 -1.31 4.49
C ALA A 186 0.89 -1.42 4.62
N TRP A 187 0.23 -0.31 4.97
CA TRP A 187 -1.16 -0.31 5.42
C TRP A 187 -2.15 0.19 4.38
N TYR A 188 -1.77 0.11 3.10
CA TYR A 188 -2.54 0.54 1.93
C TYR A 188 -3.10 1.97 2.03
N GLY A 189 -2.34 2.91 2.61
CA GLY A 189 -2.75 4.32 2.71
C GLY A 189 -3.96 4.57 3.61
N LYS A 190 -4.15 3.73 4.64
CA LYS A 190 -5.16 3.92 5.69
C LYS A 190 -4.52 3.98 7.06
N GLU A 191 -5.16 4.70 7.97
CA GLU A 191 -4.81 4.80 9.39
C GLU A 191 -4.55 3.44 10.04
N LEU A 192 -3.71 3.42 11.09
CA LEU A 192 -3.63 2.27 11.97
C LEU A 192 -4.98 2.09 12.66
N THR A 193 -5.68 0.99 12.37
CA THR A 193 -6.92 0.68 13.07
C THR A 193 -6.65 -0.25 14.24
N ASP A 194 -7.52 -0.19 15.26
CA ASP A 194 -7.49 -1.15 16.38
C ASP A 194 -7.58 -2.60 15.92
N GLU A 195 -8.25 -2.85 14.80
CA GLU A 195 -8.32 -4.17 14.18
C GLU A 195 -6.94 -4.65 13.70
N ARG A 196 -6.18 -3.77 13.05
CA ARG A 196 -4.81 -4.05 12.61
C ARG A 196 -3.86 -4.22 13.78
N LEU A 197 -4.00 -3.41 14.83
CA LEU A 197 -3.22 -3.56 16.07
C LEU A 197 -3.51 -4.89 16.76
N ARG A 198 -4.79 -5.24 16.94
CA ARG A 198 -5.20 -6.54 17.49
C ARG A 198 -4.73 -7.72 16.63
N PHE A 199 -4.61 -7.51 15.33
CA PHE A 199 -4.04 -8.53 14.46
C PHE A 199 -2.54 -8.73 14.71
N LEU A 200 -1.77 -7.66 14.90
CA LEU A 200 -0.34 -7.75 15.22
C LEU A 200 -0.09 -8.27 16.64
N ASP A 201 -1.04 -8.09 17.54
CA ASP A 201 -0.98 -8.57 18.91
C ASP A 201 -0.74 -10.08 18.98
N GLY A 202 0.16 -10.49 19.88
CA GLY A 202 0.68 -11.86 20.02
C GLY A 202 1.59 -12.35 18.88
N ARG A 203 1.49 -11.80 17.67
CA ARG A 203 2.31 -12.20 16.51
C ARG A 203 3.62 -11.44 16.44
N VAL A 204 3.57 -10.15 16.76
CA VAL A 204 4.72 -9.25 16.67
C VAL A 204 5.08 -8.75 18.08
N ALA A 205 6.37 -8.82 18.42
CA ALA A 205 6.88 -8.28 19.68
C ALA A 205 7.11 -6.75 19.61
N HIS A 206 7.57 -6.26 18.45
CA HIS A 206 7.94 -4.85 18.28
C HIS A 206 7.46 -4.30 16.94
N VAL A 207 6.84 -3.13 16.98
CA VAL A 207 6.42 -2.38 15.81
C VAL A 207 7.21 -1.07 15.76
N LEU A 208 8.08 -0.93 14.76
CA LEU A 208 8.72 0.35 14.43
C LEU A 208 7.81 1.09 13.46
N LEU A 209 7.41 2.33 13.78
CA LEU A 209 6.65 3.17 12.87
C LEU A 209 7.63 4.05 12.06
N ALA A 210 7.60 3.90 10.74
CA ALA A 210 8.35 4.72 9.79
C ALA A 210 7.35 5.38 8.84
N LEU A 211 6.78 6.49 9.32
CA LEU A 211 5.74 7.27 8.65
C LEU A 211 6.34 8.48 7.92
N ASP A 212 5.58 9.04 6.98
CA ASP A 212 6.01 10.23 6.26
C ASP A 212 6.08 11.43 7.22
N ALA A 213 7.03 12.34 6.98
CA ALA A 213 7.24 13.50 7.85
C ALA A 213 6.29 14.67 7.51
N ASP A 214 5.04 14.36 7.18
CA ASP A 214 4.00 15.31 6.82
C ASP A 214 2.81 15.25 7.79
N GLY A 215 1.85 16.15 7.64
CA GLY A 215 0.68 16.21 8.53
C GLY A 215 -0.04 14.87 8.66
N GLY A 216 -0.12 14.08 7.57
CA GLY A 216 -0.74 12.76 7.56
C GLY A 216 0.03 11.76 8.42
N GLY A 217 1.36 11.73 8.30
CA GLY A 217 2.19 10.86 9.13
C GLY A 217 2.16 11.23 10.62
N TRP A 218 2.06 12.53 10.95
CA TRP A 218 1.89 13.00 12.34
C TRP A 218 0.53 12.57 12.92
N ASP A 219 -0.55 12.71 12.16
CA ASP A 219 -1.90 12.34 12.60
C ASP A 219 -2.05 10.82 12.77
N CYS A 220 -1.47 10.03 11.84
CA CYS A 220 -1.45 8.57 11.91
C CYS A 220 -0.67 8.06 13.14
N GLY A 221 0.44 8.72 13.48
CA GLY A 221 1.20 8.41 14.69
C GLY A 221 0.45 8.81 15.96
N GLY A 222 0.01 10.07 16.05
CA GLY A 222 -0.51 10.68 17.27
C GLY A 222 -1.92 10.25 17.67
N GLY A 223 -2.81 10.03 16.69
CA GLY A 223 -4.25 9.83 16.91
C GLY A 223 -4.65 8.42 17.36
N GLY A 224 -4.02 7.39 16.81
CA GLY A 224 -4.39 5.98 17.06
C GLY A 224 -3.48 5.22 18.02
N VAL A 225 -2.19 5.60 18.12
CA VAL A 225 -1.16 4.77 18.80
C VAL A 225 -0.65 5.40 20.09
N PHE A 226 -0.53 6.73 20.12
CA PHE A 226 0.10 7.41 21.26
C PHE A 226 -0.88 8.05 22.22
N GLY A 227 -2.19 7.96 21.98
CA GLY A 227 -3.18 8.63 22.83
C GLY A 227 -2.83 10.10 23.03
N TRP A 228 -2.29 10.77 22.00
CA TRP A 228 -2.03 12.20 22.05
C TRP A 228 -3.37 12.91 21.89
N ARG A 229 -4.18 12.89 22.96
CA ARG A 229 -5.17 13.93 23.17
C ARG A 229 -4.38 15.20 23.40
N GLY A 230 -4.36 16.07 22.38
CA GLY A 230 -3.79 17.41 22.51
C GLY A 230 -4.50 18.17 23.62
N GLY A 231 -3.95 18.10 24.83
CA GLY A 231 -4.12 19.15 25.82
C GLY A 231 -3.17 20.28 25.42
N GLY A 232 -3.72 21.41 25.00
CA GLY A 232 -2.93 22.61 24.75
C GLY A 232 -2.14 22.98 26.01
N GLY A 233 -0.83 23.14 25.88
CA GLY A 233 0.05 23.54 26.98
C GLY A 233 1.52 23.28 26.64
N GLY A 234 2.30 24.35 26.52
CA GLY A 234 3.66 24.34 26.00
C GLY A 234 4.69 23.51 26.78
N GLY A 235 5.80 23.23 26.10
CA GLY A 235 7.03 22.75 26.72
C GLY A 235 7.81 21.82 25.81
N GLY A 236 8.98 22.27 25.34
CA GLY A 236 9.96 21.40 24.66
C GLY A 236 10.42 20.28 25.59
N GLY A 237 9.78 19.12 25.51
CA GLY A 237 10.18 17.88 26.16
C GLY A 237 10.73 16.89 25.14
N ALA A 238 11.91 16.33 25.41
CA ALA A 238 12.48 15.23 24.65
C ALA A 238 11.52 14.02 24.62
N PRO A 239 11.52 13.20 23.55
CA PRO A 239 10.64 12.04 23.46
C PRO A 239 10.93 11.06 24.60
N ARG A 240 9.90 10.76 25.40
CA ARG A 240 9.89 9.65 26.35
C ARG A 240 9.36 8.41 25.62
N ASN A 241 10.09 7.29 25.71
CA ASN A 241 9.59 5.99 25.30
C ASN A 241 8.28 5.68 26.04
N ALA A 242 7.15 5.63 25.34
CA ALA A 242 5.88 5.21 25.89
C ALA A 242 5.59 3.77 25.42
N SER A 243 5.36 2.86 26.36
CA SER A 243 4.80 1.53 26.09
C SER A 243 3.28 1.64 25.93
N LEU A 244 2.69 1.05 24.88
CA LEU A 244 1.24 0.94 24.78
C LEU A 244 0.72 0.08 25.93
N ARG A 245 -0.22 0.63 26.70
CA ARG A 245 -1.17 -0.16 27.50
C ARG A 245 -2.55 0.24 27.02
N SER A 246 -3.38 -0.74 26.64
CA SER A 246 -4.79 -0.45 26.38
C SER A 246 -5.42 0.04 27.69
N GLN A 247 -5.88 1.29 27.70
CA GLN A 247 -6.70 1.82 28.81
C GLN A 247 -8.13 1.98 28.30
N THR A 248 -9.01 1.07 28.71
CA THR A 248 -10.45 1.24 28.60
C THR A 248 -10.96 2.02 29.82
N GLY A 249 -11.27 3.31 29.67
CA GLY A 249 -11.91 4.12 30.72
C GLY A 249 -12.38 5.48 30.22
N PRO A 250 -13.55 6.01 30.65
CA PRO A 250 -14.14 7.23 30.08
C PRO A 250 -13.71 8.50 30.85
N GLY A 251 -13.42 9.60 30.14
CA GLY A 251 -13.23 10.90 30.79
C GLY A 251 -13.00 12.11 29.86
N GLY A 252 -13.98 13.02 29.80
CA GLY A 252 -13.83 14.49 29.90
C GLY A 252 -13.34 15.33 28.70
N HIS A 253 -14.00 16.48 28.48
CA HIS A 253 -13.70 17.66 27.61
C HIS A 253 -13.46 18.91 28.52
N PRO A 254 -13.19 20.17 28.04
CA PRO A 254 -12.49 20.70 26.83
C PRO A 254 -11.53 21.92 27.12
N ALA A 255 -10.81 22.47 26.10
CA ALA A 255 -10.72 23.92 25.72
C ALA A 255 -9.45 24.34 24.88
N SER A 256 -9.60 25.47 24.17
CA SER A 256 -8.94 26.06 22.98
C SER A 256 -7.46 26.52 22.98
N GLY A 257 -6.86 26.67 21.77
CA GLY A 257 -6.01 27.83 21.42
C GLY A 257 -4.78 27.65 20.49
N ALA A 258 -4.86 28.24 19.28
CA ALA A 258 -3.79 28.75 18.36
C ALA A 258 -2.88 27.80 17.53
N ALA A 259 -2.52 28.29 16.32
CA ALA A 259 -1.82 27.62 15.20
C ALA A 259 -0.27 27.65 15.27
N PRO A 260 0.47 26.75 14.57
CA PRO A 260 1.94 26.64 14.68
C PRO A 260 2.73 27.35 13.55
N PRO A 261 4.03 27.60 13.73
CA PRO A 261 4.92 28.06 12.67
C PRO A 261 5.59 26.89 11.90
N GLU A 262 5.99 27.20 10.67
CA GLU A 262 6.69 26.35 9.71
C GLU A 262 8.11 25.95 10.14
N GLY A 263 8.50 24.72 9.77
CA GLY A 263 9.89 24.25 9.83
C GLY A 263 10.00 22.73 9.97
N ALA A 264 9.95 21.99 8.86
CA ALA A 264 10.19 20.54 8.87
C ALA A 264 11.67 20.23 9.17
N GLY A 265 11.93 19.75 10.40
CA GLY A 265 13.20 19.14 10.79
C GLY A 265 13.30 17.67 10.36
N PRO A 266 14.43 16.99 10.66
CA PRO A 266 14.75 15.65 10.13
C PRO A 266 13.73 14.58 10.58
N GLN A 267 13.55 13.55 9.75
CA GLN A 267 12.69 12.39 10.01
C GLN A 267 12.86 11.89 11.45
N ARG A 268 11.74 11.80 12.18
CA ARG A 268 11.71 11.32 13.56
C ARG A 268 11.12 9.90 13.57
N CYS A 269 11.85 8.95 14.14
CA CYS A 269 11.35 7.58 14.33
C CYS A 269 10.58 7.48 15.66
N ALA A 270 9.41 6.84 15.65
CA ALA A 270 8.64 6.53 16.84
C ALA A 270 8.68 5.02 17.12
N HIS A 271 8.89 4.64 18.37
CA HIS A 271 8.92 3.25 18.82
C HIS A 271 7.62 2.92 19.57
N ALA A 272 6.92 1.87 19.13
CA ALA A 272 5.76 1.33 19.82
C ALA A 272 6.07 -0.08 20.35
N TRP A 273 5.80 -0.30 21.64
CA TRP A 273 5.94 -1.60 22.29
C TRP A 273 4.55 -2.19 22.46
N LEU A 274 4.32 -3.39 21.90
CA LEU A 274 3.14 -4.20 22.19
C LEU A 274 3.47 -5.08 23.40
N ALA A 275 2.58 -5.09 24.39
CA ALA A 275 2.79 -5.77 25.67
C ALA A 275 2.41 -7.25 25.59
#